data_AF-A0A2U3CGK3-F1
#
_entry.id   AF-A0A2U3CGK3-F1
#
_cell.length_a   1.000
_cell.length_b   1.000
_cell.length_c   1.000
_cell.angle_alpha   90.00
_cell.angle_beta   90.00
_cell.angle_gamma   90.00
#
_symmetry.space_group_name_H-M   'P 1'
#
loop_
_entity.id
_entity.type
_entity.pdbx_description
1 polymer ?
#
loop_
_entity_poly.entity_id
_entity_poly.type
_entity_poly.pdbx_seq_one_letter_code
_entity_poly.pdbx_strand_id
1 'polypeptide(L)'
;MSVREMVQSGKSSHLFIATLPSSYFWIAGTFFFLIKGFQLIEYAKEHSLLTGFLGTTAAGDLLIGIFYAVPPLVAIGLVGQLIDNRPYLLGKITFISLLVSSTALLLFVIALKMLIAPITLILVTVFLTALASLATASHTSFGAITKWNYRGRGFALGNFIFGITIVGLLLISGIFNLDFFFSLLIISLLGFLLSILFYYTTRSWVYWQNDKWPTKTSQILVRQSVKAYFFSHLLIYLMLGLTIGSLAQEGVKANYSSFFGIELGAFETFWAIVILGTIIFVIPAGFLSDMIGRKDLTIMATYGIVLASLIASLHGLLDPNFDSLVYVLTAFTIGVSFAFLHPTLDSSLWIDLSSKDSIGRYCDINVYSLVTGLAAGFGISYFFLSTLIEYRNIMVLMYIGLAVLAVLPLFWVSDSFPPLEFFLLLVINDAGIPIFHYSFRRKKELLVDLPLIAGALSAVGTFMSEATGETGAKLNLVRHGTHVILSDQSDDMGLTATIFANKNDPELQIILSKFLRRFRERFSKELSEWKGDILPFENAVEDAEEIFGPLITIATDDPMIKTSQGERA
;
A
#
# COMPACT_ATOMS: atom_id res chain seq x y z
N MET A 1 -11.80 22.05 -6.78
CA MET A 1 -11.67 22.62 -5.43
C MET A 1 -10.26 23.15 -5.27
N SER A 2 -10.07 24.45 -5.04
CA SER A 2 -8.73 25.05 -4.90
C SER A 2 -8.14 24.73 -3.52
N VAL A 3 -6.80 24.76 -3.36
CA VAL A 3 -6.14 24.63 -2.04
C VAL A 3 -6.73 25.63 -1.03
N ARG A 4 -7.16 26.80 -1.51
CA ARG A 4 -7.84 27.85 -0.74
C ARG A 4 -9.19 27.38 -0.16
N GLU A 5 -9.96 26.58 -0.89
CA GLU A 5 -11.25 26.02 -0.43
C GLU A 5 -11.07 24.86 0.56
N MET A 6 -10.01 24.04 0.44
CA MET A 6 -9.65 23.02 1.44
C MET A 6 -9.22 23.65 2.77
N VAL A 7 -8.53 24.79 2.71
CA VAL A 7 -8.12 25.57 3.88
C VAL A 7 -9.32 26.28 4.53
N GLN A 8 -10.21 26.85 3.72
CA GLN A 8 -11.40 27.56 4.23
C GLN A 8 -12.46 26.64 4.87
N SER A 9 -12.52 25.35 4.52
CA SER A 9 -13.50 24.42 5.10
C SER A 9 -13.07 23.79 6.44
N GLY A 10 -11.94 24.22 7.03
CA GLY A 10 -11.37 23.59 8.23
C GLY A 10 -10.86 22.15 8.02
N LYS A 11 -10.78 21.67 6.77
CA LYS A 11 -10.41 20.28 6.42
C LYS A 11 -8.92 20.13 6.08
N SER A 12 -8.19 21.21 5.82
CA SER A 12 -6.75 21.17 5.51
C SER A 12 -5.87 20.75 6.69
N SER A 13 -6.26 21.11 7.92
CA SER A 13 -5.56 20.70 9.14
C SER A 13 -5.52 19.18 9.24
N HIS A 14 -6.64 18.50 8.98
CA HIS A 14 -6.73 17.04 9.05
C HIS A 14 -5.81 16.30 8.06
N LEU A 15 -5.63 16.84 6.85
CA LEU A 15 -4.71 16.27 5.86
C LEU A 15 -3.26 16.41 6.34
N PHE A 16 -2.88 17.59 6.81
CA PHE A 16 -1.55 17.85 7.37
C PHE A 16 -1.27 16.94 8.58
N ILE A 17 -2.23 16.80 9.48
CA ILE A 17 -2.15 15.94 10.66
C ILE A 17 -1.97 14.46 10.29
N ALA A 18 -2.69 13.97 9.27
CA ALA A 18 -2.58 12.58 8.81
C ALA A 18 -1.23 12.29 8.12
N THR A 19 -0.60 13.31 7.53
CA THR A 19 0.71 13.16 6.88
C THR A 19 1.88 13.12 7.86
N LEU A 20 1.79 13.77 9.03
CA LEU A 20 2.92 13.87 9.98
C LEU A 20 3.50 12.51 10.44
N PRO A 21 2.69 11.51 10.85
CA PRO A 21 3.23 10.22 11.28
C PRO A 21 3.84 9.42 10.14
N SER A 22 3.24 9.51 8.94
CA SER A 22 3.77 8.87 7.74
C SER A 22 5.10 9.51 7.32
N SER A 23 5.19 10.84 7.34
CA SER A 23 6.45 11.55 7.10
C SER A 23 7.52 11.16 8.12
N TYR A 24 7.20 11.01 9.42
CA TYR A 24 8.18 10.52 10.40
C TYR A 24 8.62 9.08 10.13
N PHE A 25 7.69 8.17 9.79
CA PHE A 25 8.03 6.80 9.40
C PHE A 25 9.05 6.79 8.26
N TRP A 26 8.77 7.53 7.19
CA TRP A 26 9.67 7.61 6.05
C TRP A 26 10.99 8.29 6.41
N ILE A 27 10.98 9.35 7.22
CA ILE A 27 12.20 10.03 7.69
C ILE A 27 13.08 9.06 8.48
N ALA A 28 12.53 8.48 9.55
CA ALA A 28 13.27 7.60 10.44
C ALA A 28 13.69 6.30 9.75
N GLY A 29 12.79 5.70 8.96
CA GLY A 29 13.06 4.48 8.21
C GLY A 29 14.11 4.67 7.14
N THR A 30 13.99 5.69 6.28
CA THR A 30 14.96 5.96 5.22
C THR A 30 16.32 6.36 5.79
N PHE A 31 16.35 7.24 6.79
CA PHE A 31 17.63 7.66 7.37
C PHE A 31 18.33 6.51 8.09
N PHE A 32 17.59 5.72 8.86
CA PHE A 32 18.15 4.60 9.63
C PHE A 32 18.53 3.41 8.77
N PHE A 33 17.67 2.95 7.85
CA PHE A 33 17.94 1.77 7.04
C PHE A 33 18.71 2.06 5.77
N LEU A 34 18.30 3.10 5.05
CA LEU A 34 18.77 3.34 3.70
C LEU A 34 20.02 4.21 3.67
N ILE A 35 20.22 5.14 4.61
CA ILE A 35 21.37 6.06 4.56
C ILE A 35 22.47 5.61 5.54
N LYS A 36 22.11 5.23 6.77
CA LYS A 36 23.08 4.95 7.83
C LYS A 36 23.10 3.49 8.32
N GLY A 37 22.27 2.62 7.76
CA GLY A 37 22.15 1.23 8.17
C GLY A 37 23.45 0.43 8.00
N PHE A 38 24.20 0.72 6.92
CA PHE A 38 25.50 0.10 6.68
C PHE A 38 26.56 0.54 7.68
N GLN A 39 26.61 1.84 8.00
CA GLN A 39 27.53 2.37 9.02
C GLN A 39 27.26 1.73 10.38
N LEU A 40 26.00 1.42 10.69
CA LEU A 40 25.67 0.69 11.90
C LEU A 40 26.19 -0.76 11.88
N ILE A 41 26.02 -1.48 10.77
CA ILE A 41 26.52 -2.85 10.62
C ILE A 41 28.05 -2.88 10.72
N GLU A 42 28.74 -1.97 10.03
CA GLU A 42 30.19 -1.82 10.08
C GLU A 42 30.67 -1.48 11.49
N TYR A 43 30.08 -0.47 12.12
CA TYR A 43 30.40 -0.09 13.49
C TYR A 43 30.23 -1.26 14.47
N ALA A 44 29.16 -2.04 14.31
CA ALA A 44 28.89 -3.20 15.16
C ALA A 44 29.88 -4.35 14.94
N LYS A 45 30.40 -4.52 13.71
CA LYS A 45 31.46 -5.48 13.39
C LYS A 45 32.81 -5.03 13.96
N GLU A 46 33.19 -3.78 13.73
CA GLU A 46 34.47 -3.21 14.19
C GLU A 46 34.64 -3.30 15.70
N HIS A 47 33.56 -3.05 16.45
CA HIS A 47 33.59 -3.03 17.91
C HIS A 47 33.31 -4.40 18.54
N SER A 48 33.30 -5.47 17.75
CA SER A 48 33.02 -6.84 18.20
C SER A 48 31.71 -7.02 18.99
N LEU A 49 30.79 -6.06 18.89
CA LEU A 49 29.55 -6.02 19.66
C LEU A 49 28.71 -7.28 19.39
N LEU A 50 28.69 -7.72 18.13
CA LEU A 50 27.92 -8.89 17.70
C LEU A 50 28.76 -10.18 17.72
N THR A 51 30.06 -10.07 17.47
CA THR A 51 30.95 -11.23 17.32
C THR A 51 31.24 -11.93 18.65
N GLY A 52 31.29 -11.19 19.77
CA GLY A 52 31.42 -11.77 21.10
C GLY A 52 30.16 -12.49 21.61
N PHE A 53 28.97 -12.10 21.12
CA PHE A 53 27.69 -12.63 21.58
C PHE A 53 27.14 -13.77 20.71
N LEU A 54 27.34 -13.73 19.39
CA LEU A 54 26.78 -14.71 18.44
C LEU A 54 27.85 -15.49 17.65
N GLY A 55 29.14 -15.18 17.86
CA GLY A 55 30.25 -15.73 17.08
C GLY A 55 30.37 -15.07 15.70
N THR A 56 31.57 -15.10 15.10
CA THR A 56 31.88 -14.54 13.77
C THR A 56 31.38 -15.40 12.60
N THR A 57 30.39 -16.24 12.82
CA THR A 57 29.94 -17.21 11.81
C THR A 57 28.80 -16.62 10.98
N ALA A 58 28.64 -17.08 9.74
CA ALA A 58 27.47 -16.75 8.90
C ALA A 58 26.13 -17.03 9.60
N ALA A 59 26.11 -17.96 10.57
CA ALA A 59 24.95 -18.23 11.41
C ALA A 59 24.61 -17.07 12.37
N GLY A 60 25.61 -16.35 12.88
CA GLY A 60 25.42 -15.16 13.71
C GLY A 60 24.75 -14.02 12.93
N ASP A 61 25.25 -13.73 11.73
CA ASP A 61 24.66 -12.73 10.82
C ASP A 61 23.21 -13.08 10.45
N LEU A 62 22.93 -14.37 10.18
CA LEU A 62 21.59 -14.85 9.91
C LEU A 62 20.65 -14.66 11.11
N LEU A 63 21.10 -15.00 12.32
CA LEU A 63 20.29 -14.80 13.54
C LEU A 63 19.96 -13.33 13.77
N ILE A 64 20.92 -12.43 13.57
CA ILE A 64 20.68 -10.97 13.67
C ILE A 64 19.63 -10.53 12.65
N GLY A 65 19.75 -11.00 11.40
CA GLY A 65 18.76 -10.75 10.36
C GLY A 65 17.35 -11.23 10.77
N ILE A 66 17.24 -12.42 11.36
CA ILE A 66 15.97 -12.97 11.87
C ILE A 66 15.42 -12.08 13.00
N PHE A 67 16.26 -11.67 13.96
CA PHE A 67 15.86 -10.80 15.06
C PHE A 67 15.38 -9.43 14.58
N TYR A 68 15.94 -8.90 13.49
CA TYR A 68 15.51 -7.64 12.90
C TYR A 68 14.28 -7.76 12.01
N ALA A 69 14.06 -8.90 11.36
CA ALA A 69 12.95 -9.07 10.42
C ALA A 69 11.66 -9.58 11.08
N VAL A 70 11.75 -10.61 11.93
CA VAL A 70 10.57 -11.33 12.42
C VAL A 70 9.67 -10.47 13.32
N PRO A 71 10.18 -9.75 14.36
CA PRO A 71 9.32 -8.97 15.24
C PRO A 71 8.56 -7.84 14.53
N PRO A 72 9.18 -7.06 13.61
CA PRO A 72 8.44 -6.11 12.78
C PRO A 72 7.36 -6.76 11.91
N LEU A 73 7.64 -7.89 11.27
CA LEU A 73 6.65 -8.61 10.44
C LEU A 73 5.46 -9.12 11.26
N VAL A 74 5.70 -9.61 12.48
CA VAL A 74 4.65 -10.02 13.42
C VAL A 74 3.82 -8.81 13.86
N ALA A 75 4.48 -7.69 14.19
CA ALA A 75 3.78 -6.48 14.60
C ALA A 75 2.89 -5.92 13.49
N ILE A 76 3.35 -5.92 12.24
CA ILE A 76 2.55 -5.53 11.07
C ILE A 76 1.26 -6.34 11.07
N GLY A 77 1.31 -7.68 11.03
CA GLY A 77 0.11 -8.52 10.94
C GLY A 77 -0.88 -8.38 12.12
N LEU A 78 -0.40 -7.99 13.31
CA LEU A 78 -1.25 -7.77 14.48
C LEU A 78 -1.90 -6.38 14.50
N VAL A 79 -1.19 -5.36 14.04
CA VAL A 79 -1.62 -3.96 14.18
C VAL A 79 -2.81 -3.64 13.29
N GLY A 80 -2.81 -4.00 12.00
CA GLY A 80 -3.97 -3.73 11.15
C GLY A 80 -5.17 -4.56 11.54
N GLN A 81 -4.99 -5.81 11.99
CA GLN A 81 -6.09 -6.58 12.58
C GLN A 81 -6.66 -5.91 13.84
N LEU A 82 -5.82 -5.38 14.72
CA LEU A 82 -6.25 -4.66 15.91
C LEU A 82 -7.01 -3.37 15.56
N ILE A 83 -6.53 -2.62 14.57
CA ILE A 83 -7.17 -1.38 14.08
C ILE A 83 -8.54 -1.70 13.49
N ASP A 84 -8.65 -2.70 12.60
CA ASP A 84 -9.91 -3.08 11.98
C ASP A 84 -10.94 -3.54 13.03
N ASN A 85 -10.50 -4.32 14.02
CA ASN A 85 -11.37 -4.78 15.10
C ASN A 85 -11.80 -3.65 16.05
N ARG A 86 -10.91 -2.67 16.28
CA ARG A 86 -11.10 -1.58 17.24
C ARG A 86 -10.63 -0.24 16.64
N PRO A 87 -11.39 0.34 15.69
CA PRO A 87 -10.95 1.56 14.98
C PRO A 87 -10.62 2.73 15.90
N TYR A 88 -11.30 2.84 17.05
CA TYR A 88 -11.04 3.86 18.07
C TYR A 88 -9.62 3.80 18.68
N LEU A 89 -8.88 2.71 18.48
CA LEU A 89 -7.49 2.57 18.91
C LEU A 89 -6.49 3.16 17.91
N LEU A 90 -6.89 3.48 16.67
CA LEU A 90 -5.97 3.91 15.62
C LEU A 90 -5.10 5.11 16.03
N GLY A 91 -5.70 6.17 16.59
CA GLY A 91 -4.94 7.32 17.08
C GLY A 91 -4.02 6.96 18.25
N LYS A 92 -4.46 6.10 19.17
CA LYS A 92 -3.63 5.65 20.30
C LYS A 92 -2.43 4.82 19.84
N ILE A 93 -2.65 3.88 18.92
CA ILE A 93 -1.61 3.01 18.35
C ILE A 93 -0.58 3.88 17.61
N THR A 94 -1.05 4.83 16.79
CA THR A 94 -0.15 5.75 16.06
C THR A 94 0.71 6.57 17.03
N PHE A 95 0.09 7.17 18.05
CA PHE A 95 0.79 7.94 19.08
C PHE A 95 1.80 7.10 19.86
N ILE A 96 1.41 5.91 20.34
CA ILE A 96 2.29 5.01 21.08
C ILE A 96 3.45 4.57 20.19
N SER A 97 3.20 4.24 18.93
CA SER A 97 4.26 3.81 18.00
C SER A 97 5.26 4.92 17.71
N LEU A 98 4.80 6.17 17.56
CA LEU A 98 5.67 7.36 17.46
C LEU A 98 6.53 7.53 18.73
N LEU A 99 5.91 7.46 19.90
CA LEU A 99 6.61 7.66 21.17
C LEU A 99 7.64 6.55 21.45
N VAL A 100 7.26 5.29 21.23
CA VAL A 100 8.13 4.12 21.45
C VAL A 100 9.28 4.13 20.45
N SER A 101 9.03 4.41 19.16
CA SER A 101 10.12 4.49 18.17
C SER A 101 11.09 5.63 18.49
N SER A 102 10.61 6.81 18.88
CA SER A 102 11.46 7.95 19.27
C SER A 102 12.29 7.65 20.50
N THR A 103 11.68 7.02 21.52
CA THR A 103 12.36 6.62 22.76
C THR A 103 13.38 5.52 22.52
N ALA A 104 13.01 4.49 21.76
CA ALA A 104 13.91 3.39 21.43
C ALA A 104 15.12 3.88 20.64
N LEU A 105 14.93 4.83 19.71
CA LEU A 105 16.02 5.43 18.95
C LEU A 105 16.96 6.25 19.85
N LEU A 106 16.43 7.04 20.80
CA LEU A 106 17.24 7.78 21.77
C LEU A 106 18.07 6.85 22.65
N LEU A 107 17.42 5.82 23.21
CA LEU A 107 18.10 4.84 24.06
C LEU A 107 19.12 4.03 23.26
N PHE A 108 18.83 3.73 22.00
CA PHE A 108 19.74 3.04 21.10
C PHE A 108 21.02 3.85 20.89
N VAL A 109 20.92 5.16 20.64
CA VAL A 109 22.07 6.07 20.54
C VAL A 109 22.93 6.02 21.81
N ILE A 110 22.30 6.02 22.98
CA ILE A 110 23.00 5.94 24.27
C ILE A 110 23.68 4.58 24.45
N ALA A 111 22.95 3.49 24.21
CA ALA A 111 23.46 2.12 24.35
C ALA A 111 24.63 1.82 23.40
N LEU A 112 24.55 2.34 22.18
CA LEU A 112 25.59 2.19 21.17
C LEU A 112 26.88 2.93 21.60
N LYS A 113 26.77 4.16 22.15
CA LYS A 113 27.93 4.88 22.73
C LYS A 113 28.52 4.19 23.95
N MET A 114 27.71 3.46 24.72
CA MET A 114 28.16 2.68 25.87
C MET A 114 28.67 1.28 25.50
N LEU A 115 28.64 0.89 24.21
CA LEU A 115 29.07 -0.41 23.70
C LEU A 115 28.36 -1.62 24.37
N ILE A 116 27.09 -1.47 24.77
CA ILE A 116 26.32 -2.56 25.40
C ILE A 116 25.55 -3.33 24.34
N ALA A 117 26.18 -4.37 23.76
CA ALA A 117 25.63 -5.07 22.59
C ALA A 117 24.24 -5.70 22.77
N PRO A 118 23.93 -6.44 23.86
CA PRO A 118 22.60 -7.07 24.00
C PRO A 118 21.48 -6.03 24.11
N ILE A 119 21.73 -4.94 24.84
CA ILE A 119 20.77 -3.83 24.97
C ILE A 119 20.59 -3.14 23.62
N THR A 120 21.67 -2.92 22.88
CA THR A 120 21.62 -2.33 21.54
C THR A 120 20.76 -3.19 20.60
N LEU A 121 20.95 -4.50 20.59
CA LEU A 121 20.15 -5.43 19.78
C LEU A 121 18.67 -5.38 20.13
N ILE A 122 18.32 -5.40 21.43
CA ILE A 122 16.95 -5.30 21.91
C ILE A 122 16.32 -3.96 21.48
N LEU A 123 17.04 -2.85 21.67
CA LEU A 123 16.53 -1.51 21.37
C LEU A 123 16.32 -1.29 19.87
N VAL A 124 17.21 -1.81 19.01
CA VAL A 124 16.98 -1.80 17.55
C VAL A 124 15.71 -2.59 17.23
N THR A 125 15.57 -3.81 17.75
CA THR A 125 14.39 -4.63 17.48
C THR A 125 13.10 -3.94 17.93
N VAL A 126 13.10 -3.31 19.11
CA VAL A 126 11.95 -2.52 19.60
C VAL A 126 11.67 -1.32 18.70
N PHE A 127 12.71 -0.59 18.29
CA PHE A 127 12.60 0.54 17.36
C PHE A 127 11.96 0.10 16.04
N LEU A 128 12.46 -0.99 15.43
CA LEU A 128 11.94 -1.51 14.16
C LEU A 128 10.49 -1.99 14.27
N THR A 129 10.17 -2.66 15.38
CA THR A 129 8.81 -3.15 15.65
C THR A 129 7.82 -1.99 15.79
N ALA A 130 8.21 -0.93 16.52
CA ALA A 130 7.42 0.27 16.66
C ALA A 130 7.29 1.05 15.35
N LEU A 131 8.37 1.11 14.55
CA LEU A 131 8.36 1.76 13.24
C LEU A 131 7.43 1.05 12.25
N ALA A 132 7.43 -0.28 12.25
CA ALA A 132 6.52 -1.08 11.42
C ALA A 132 5.05 -0.91 11.85
N SER A 133 4.78 -0.88 13.16
CA SER A 133 3.46 -0.57 13.71
C SER A 133 2.99 0.83 13.30
N LEU A 134 3.90 1.80 13.30
CA LEU A 134 3.65 3.17 12.87
C LEU A 134 3.33 3.24 11.37
N ALA A 135 4.03 2.47 10.53
CA ALA A 135 3.80 2.40 9.09
C ALA A 135 2.34 2.01 8.79
N THR A 136 1.88 0.88 9.34
CA THR A 136 0.49 0.42 9.20
C THR A 136 -0.48 1.48 9.70
N ALA A 137 -0.29 1.97 10.93
CA ALA A 137 -1.25 2.86 11.57
C ALA A 137 -1.34 4.21 10.84
N SER A 138 -0.22 4.73 10.34
CA SER A 138 -0.19 5.98 9.59
C SER A 138 -0.86 5.86 8.21
N HIS A 139 -0.57 4.79 7.45
CA HIS A 139 -1.25 4.52 6.18
C HIS A 139 -2.75 4.32 6.37
N THR A 140 -3.15 3.61 7.41
CA THR A 140 -4.57 3.40 7.75
C THR A 140 -5.25 4.73 8.11
N SER A 141 -4.60 5.56 8.93
CA SER A 141 -5.09 6.90 9.27
C SER A 141 -5.26 7.78 8.04
N PHE A 142 -4.27 7.76 7.14
CA PHE A 142 -4.36 8.50 5.89
C PHE A 142 -5.55 8.02 5.06
N GLY A 143 -5.69 6.70 4.85
CA GLY A 143 -6.75 6.13 4.03
C GLY A 143 -8.16 6.37 4.56
N ALA A 144 -8.31 6.38 5.89
CA ALA A 144 -9.57 6.67 6.57
C ALA A 144 -10.00 8.14 6.46
N ILE A 145 -9.05 9.08 6.42
CA ILE A 145 -9.32 10.53 6.46
C ILE A 145 -9.42 11.13 5.06
N THR A 146 -8.73 10.55 4.07
CA THR A 146 -8.64 11.12 2.72
C THR A 146 -9.72 10.57 1.78
N LYS A 147 -10.36 11.49 1.05
CA LYS A 147 -11.27 11.16 -0.04
C LYS A 147 -10.51 10.51 -1.19
N TRP A 148 -11.10 9.50 -1.81
CA TRP A 148 -10.48 8.66 -2.84
C TRP A 148 -9.89 9.47 -4.02
N ASN A 149 -10.53 10.57 -4.42
CA ASN A 149 -10.11 11.46 -5.51
C ASN A 149 -9.02 12.49 -5.13
N TYR A 150 -8.53 12.45 -3.90
CA TYR A 150 -7.41 13.29 -3.42
C TYR A 150 -6.31 12.45 -2.76
N ARG A 151 -6.40 11.11 -2.80
CA ARG A 151 -5.45 10.23 -2.11
C ARG A 151 -4.05 10.34 -2.73
N GLY A 152 -3.94 10.33 -4.06
CA GLY A 152 -2.65 10.45 -4.75
C GLY A 152 -1.94 11.76 -4.39
N ARG A 153 -2.67 12.88 -4.48
CA ARG A 153 -2.15 14.21 -4.09
C ARG A 153 -1.78 14.32 -2.62
N GLY A 154 -2.59 13.79 -1.72
CA GLY A 154 -2.31 13.83 -0.28
C GLY A 154 -1.04 13.04 0.07
N PHE A 155 -0.86 11.85 -0.50
CA PHE A 155 0.34 11.04 -0.28
C PHE A 155 1.57 11.69 -0.91
N ALA A 156 1.42 12.27 -2.11
CA ALA A 156 2.50 12.98 -2.75
C ALA A 156 3.01 14.17 -1.93
N LEU A 157 2.09 14.92 -1.29
CA LEU A 157 2.47 16.02 -0.40
C LEU A 157 3.23 15.51 0.83
N GLY A 158 2.76 14.42 1.45
CA GLY A 158 3.46 13.80 2.59
C GLY A 158 4.89 13.36 2.24
N ASN A 159 5.06 12.75 1.06
CA ASN A 159 6.36 12.32 0.54
C ASN A 159 7.26 13.48 0.14
N PHE A 160 6.70 14.57 -0.40
CA PHE A 160 7.44 15.79 -0.69
C PHE A 160 8.04 16.42 0.58
N ILE A 161 7.23 16.55 1.64
CA ILE A 161 7.68 17.06 2.95
C ILE A 161 8.76 16.15 3.54
N PHE A 162 8.57 14.83 3.44
CA PHE A 162 9.58 13.84 3.83
C PHE A 162 10.90 14.05 3.09
N GLY A 163 10.86 14.12 1.75
CA GLY A 163 12.04 14.27 0.92
C GLY A 163 12.83 15.53 1.26
N ILE A 164 12.15 16.68 1.36
CA ILE A 164 12.79 17.95 1.74
C ILE A 164 13.48 17.85 3.11
N THR A 165 12.82 17.20 4.06
CA THR A 165 13.36 17.06 5.42
C THR A 165 14.63 16.20 5.41
N ILE A 166 14.66 15.09 4.68
CA ILE A 166 15.86 14.26 4.57
C ILE A 166 16.98 14.98 3.83
N VAL A 167 16.70 15.64 2.71
CA VAL A 167 17.72 16.42 1.99
C VAL A 167 18.28 17.52 2.89
N GLY A 168 17.41 18.21 3.64
CA GLY A 168 17.83 19.18 4.64
C GLY A 168 18.75 18.58 5.70
N LEU A 169 18.39 17.42 6.27
CA LEU A 169 19.22 16.71 7.25
C LEU A 169 20.57 16.26 6.67
N LEU A 170 20.60 15.76 5.43
CA LEU A 170 21.82 15.37 4.74
C LEU A 170 22.74 16.58 4.48
N LEU A 171 22.19 17.69 4.00
CA LEU A 171 22.94 18.92 3.77
C LEU A 171 23.49 19.51 5.07
N ILE A 172 22.67 19.57 6.13
CA ILE A 172 23.11 20.03 7.44
C ILE A 172 24.21 19.10 7.99
N SER A 173 24.02 17.78 7.90
CA SER A 173 25.01 16.81 8.35
C SER A 173 26.35 16.97 7.61
N GLY A 174 26.33 17.16 6.29
CA GLY A 174 27.53 17.41 5.50
C GLY A 174 28.20 18.76 5.77
N ILE A 175 27.43 19.85 5.86
CA ILE A 175 27.96 21.21 6.10
C ILE A 175 28.61 21.32 7.49
N PHE A 176 27.98 20.73 8.50
CA PHE A 176 28.44 20.85 9.90
C PHE A 176 29.26 19.65 10.37
N ASN A 177 29.56 18.68 9.49
CA ASN A 177 30.23 17.42 9.84
C ASN A 177 29.59 16.76 11.08
N LEU A 178 28.26 16.73 11.13
CA LEU A 178 27.54 16.16 12.27
C LEU A 178 27.80 14.65 12.35
N ASP A 179 28.19 14.18 13.53
CA ASP A 179 28.37 12.75 13.75
C ASP A 179 27.04 11.98 13.55
N PHE A 180 27.17 10.69 13.25
CA PHE A 180 26.04 9.79 13.05
C PHE A 180 25.05 9.82 14.23
N PHE A 181 25.57 9.84 15.45
CA PHE A 181 24.78 9.82 16.67
C PHE A 181 23.92 11.09 16.85
N PHE A 182 24.45 12.24 16.49
CA PHE A 182 23.79 13.53 16.58
C PHE A 182 22.65 13.63 15.57
N SER A 183 22.85 13.06 14.37
CA SER A 183 21.78 12.95 13.38
C SER A 183 20.61 12.09 13.89
N LEU A 184 20.90 10.94 14.51
CA LEU A 184 19.87 10.10 15.14
C LEU A 184 19.18 10.80 16.33
N LEU A 185 19.92 11.60 17.11
CA LEU A 185 19.37 12.41 18.19
C LEU A 185 18.38 13.45 17.66
N ILE A 186 18.72 14.17 16.60
CA ILE A 186 17.81 15.14 15.95
C ILE A 186 16.52 14.43 15.51
N ILE A 187 16.64 13.25 14.88
CA ILE A 187 15.47 12.49 14.41
C ILE A 187 14.60 12.05 15.60
N SER A 188 15.20 11.57 16.69
CA SER A 188 14.45 11.20 17.89
C SER A 188 13.71 12.40 18.50
N LEU A 189 14.37 13.57 18.62
CA LEU A 189 13.75 14.80 19.13
C LEU A 189 12.60 15.27 18.23
N LEU A 190 12.76 15.19 16.91
CA LEU A 190 11.68 15.46 15.96
C LEU A 190 10.51 14.49 16.18
N GLY A 191 10.78 13.21 16.40
CA GLY A 191 9.76 12.21 16.72
C GLY A 191 8.95 12.51 17.98
N PHE A 192 9.59 13.00 19.04
CA PHE A 192 8.90 13.46 20.25
C PHE A 192 8.01 14.68 19.97
N LEU A 193 8.51 15.67 19.23
CA LEU A 193 7.73 16.85 18.84
C LEU A 193 6.49 16.45 18.03
N LEU A 194 6.67 15.56 17.05
CA LEU A 194 5.59 15.04 16.22
C LEU A 194 4.58 14.21 17.03
N SER A 195 5.03 13.46 18.03
CA SER A 195 4.16 12.72 18.96
C SER A 195 3.24 13.67 19.74
N ILE A 196 3.80 14.78 20.25
CA ILE A 196 3.04 15.80 20.98
C ILE A 196 2.00 16.45 20.05
N LEU A 197 2.44 16.90 18.88
CA LEU A 197 1.56 17.52 17.87
C LEU A 197 0.44 16.57 17.45
N PHE A 198 0.78 15.31 17.18
CA PHE A 198 -0.19 14.29 16.81
C PHE A 198 -1.21 14.06 17.93
N TYR A 199 -0.76 13.90 19.18
CA TYR A 199 -1.65 13.70 20.33
C TYR A 199 -2.70 14.82 20.47
N TYR A 200 -2.29 16.09 20.37
CA TYR A 200 -3.23 17.21 20.47
C TYR A 200 -4.21 17.26 19.31
N THR A 201 -3.76 16.90 18.12
CA THR A 201 -4.53 17.03 16.89
C THR A 201 -5.49 15.87 16.64
N THR A 202 -5.25 14.68 17.22
CA THR A 202 -6.12 13.51 17.06
C THR A 202 -7.20 13.35 18.14
N ARG A 203 -7.25 14.24 19.15
CA ARG A 203 -8.25 14.17 20.24
C ARG A 203 -9.70 14.21 19.75
N SER A 204 -9.96 14.87 18.63
CA SER A 204 -11.29 15.05 18.06
C SER A 204 -11.61 14.09 16.91
N TRP A 205 -10.78 13.07 16.66
CA TRP A 205 -11.02 12.13 15.57
C TRP A 205 -12.27 11.29 15.82
N VAL A 206 -13.20 11.38 14.86
CA VAL A 206 -14.33 10.47 14.77
C VAL A 206 -13.88 9.27 13.95
N TYR A 207 -13.76 8.14 14.61
CA TYR A 207 -13.40 6.88 13.96
C TYR A 207 -14.61 6.30 13.24
N TRP A 208 -14.38 5.51 12.19
CA TRP A 208 -15.47 4.75 11.60
C TRP A 208 -15.98 3.72 12.61
N GLN A 209 -17.27 3.48 12.60
CA GLN A 209 -17.84 2.37 13.34
C GLN A 209 -17.46 1.10 12.60
N ASN A 210 -16.95 0.12 13.35
CA ASN A 210 -16.75 -1.21 12.82
C ASN A 210 -18.14 -1.78 12.53
N ASP A 211 -18.47 -2.02 11.27
CA ASP A 211 -19.77 -2.56 10.86
C ASP A 211 -19.93 -4.07 11.22
N LYS A 212 -19.23 -4.52 12.29
CA LYS A 212 -19.23 -5.85 12.93
C LYS A 212 -18.72 -7.03 12.09
N TRP A 213 -18.28 -6.82 10.86
CA TRP A 213 -17.87 -7.92 10.00
C TRP A 213 -16.36 -8.05 9.88
N PRO A 214 -15.73 -9.02 10.57
CA PRO A 214 -14.31 -9.29 10.40
C PRO A 214 -14.13 -10.01 9.06
N THR A 215 -13.87 -9.26 7.99
CA THR A 215 -13.32 -9.81 6.74
C THR A 215 -12.06 -10.59 7.09
N LYS A 216 -12.07 -11.92 7.03
CA LYS A 216 -10.89 -12.69 7.44
C LYS A 216 -9.72 -12.34 6.53
N THR A 217 -8.50 -12.26 7.05
CA THR A 217 -7.31 -11.99 6.22
C THR A 217 -7.20 -12.99 5.06
N SER A 218 -7.64 -14.25 5.28
CA SER A 218 -7.73 -15.25 4.23
C SER A 218 -8.68 -14.89 3.08
N GLN A 219 -9.78 -14.17 3.33
CA GLN A 219 -10.68 -13.69 2.28
C GLN A 219 -10.01 -12.59 1.44
N ILE A 220 -9.28 -11.68 2.09
CA ILE A 220 -8.53 -10.62 1.41
C ILE A 220 -7.46 -11.23 0.50
N LEU A 221 -6.69 -12.19 1.01
CA LEU A 221 -5.59 -12.82 0.29
C LEU A 221 -6.04 -13.73 -0.86
N VAL A 222 -7.31 -14.10 -0.97
CA VAL A 222 -7.83 -14.91 -2.08
C VAL A 222 -8.08 -14.07 -3.34
N ARG A 223 -8.32 -12.76 -3.19
CA ARG A 223 -8.58 -11.83 -4.30
C ARG A 223 -7.39 -11.77 -5.27
N GLN A 224 -7.67 -11.85 -6.57
CA GLN A 224 -6.65 -11.87 -7.62
C GLN A 224 -5.92 -10.52 -7.72
N SER A 225 -6.66 -9.42 -7.66
CA SER A 225 -6.19 -8.05 -7.51
C SER A 225 -5.18 -7.91 -6.37
N VAL A 226 -5.54 -8.34 -5.17
CA VAL A 226 -4.64 -8.30 -3.99
C VAL A 226 -3.38 -9.12 -4.23
N LYS A 227 -3.49 -10.35 -4.76
CA LYS A 227 -2.33 -11.19 -5.09
C LYS A 227 -1.42 -10.54 -6.13
N ALA A 228 -2.00 -9.99 -7.19
CA ALA A 228 -1.26 -9.35 -8.27
C ALA A 228 -0.48 -8.15 -7.75
N TYR A 229 -1.14 -7.23 -7.03
CA TYR A 229 -0.47 -6.06 -6.47
C TYR A 229 0.54 -6.43 -5.37
N PHE A 230 0.23 -7.43 -4.52
CA PHE A 230 1.18 -7.93 -3.53
C PHE A 230 2.46 -8.47 -4.18
N PHE A 231 2.31 -9.32 -5.20
CA PHE A 231 3.45 -9.92 -5.89
C PHE A 231 4.26 -8.87 -6.64
N SER A 232 3.59 -7.94 -7.34
CA SER A 232 4.24 -6.82 -8.03
C SER A 232 5.03 -5.96 -7.05
N HIS A 233 4.41 -5.59 -5.92
CA HIS A 233 5.02 -4.78 -4.87
C HIS A 233 6.22 -5.49 -4.23
N LEU A 234 6.06 -6.77 -3.87
CA LEU A 234 7.13 -7.59 -3.33
C LEU A 234 8.34 -7.64 -4.28
N LEU A 235 8.10 -7.86 -5.58
CA LEU A 235 9.18 -7.95 -6.57
C LEU A 235 9.85 -6.61 -6.87
N ILE A 236 9.10 -5.51 -6.91
CA ILE A 236 9.66 -4.16 -7.07
C ILE A 236 10.60 -3.84 -5.90
N TYR A 237 10.17 -4.12 -4.66
CA TYR A 237 11.02 -3.92 -3.49
C TYR A 237 12.15 -4.93 -3.38
N LEU A 238 11.98 -6.15 -3.90
CA LEU A 238 13.07 -7.10 -4.09
C LEU A 238 14.15 -6.52 -5.01
N MET A 239 13.76 -6.02 -6.18
CA MET A 239 14.67 -5.35 -7.11
C MET A 239 15.38 -4.18 -6.44
N LEU A 240 14.65 -3.35 -5.69
CA LEU A 240 15.24 -2.26 -4.94
C LEU A 240 16.29 -2.75 -3.91
N GLY A 241 15.95 -3.76 -3.11
CA GLY A 241 16.87 -4.34 -2.13
C GLY A 241 18.14 -4.87 -2.79
N LEU A 242 18.00 -5.51 -3.96
CA LEU A 242 19.14 -5.97 -4.76
C LEU A 242 20.01 -4.79 -5.22
N THR A 243 19.39 -3.70 -5.67
CA THR A 243 20.08 -2.49 -6.14
C THR A 243 20.84 -1.81 -5.00
N ILE A 244 20.23 -1.73 -3.81
CA ILE A 244 20.88 -1.16 -2.63
C ILE A 244 22.08 -2.01 -2.19
N GLY A 245 21.90 -3.33 -2.12
CA GLY A 245 22.97 -4.23 -1.72
C GLY A 245 24.16 -4.21 -2.68
N SER A 246 23.91 -4.11 -3.99
CA SER A 246 24.97 -4.04 -5.01
C SER A 246 25.68 -2.69 -5.01
N LEU A 247 24.93 -1.59 -4.94
CA LEU A 247 25.51 -0.25 -4.89
C LEU A 247 26.29 0.01 -3.60
N ALA A 248 25.89 -0.55 -2.46
CA ALA A 248 26.66 -0.46 -1.23
C ALA A 248 28.05 -1.11 -1.39
N GLN A 249 28.17 -2.16 -2.21
CA GLN A 249 29.45 -2.84 -2.47
C GLN A 249 30.29 -2.11 -3.52
N GLU A 250 29.67 -1.52 -4.55
CA GLU A 250 30.38 -0.78 -5.60
C GLU A 250 30.76 0.65 -5.17
N GLY A 251 29.88 1.35 -4.45
CA GLY A 251 30.03 2.75 -4.05
C GLY A 251 31.25 3.03 -3.18
N VAL A 252 31.73 2.04 -2.41
CA VAL A 252 32.97 2.15 -1.63
C VAL A 252 34.19 2.46 -2.51
N LYS A 253 34.14 2.12 -3.81
CA LYS A 253 35.29 2.26 -4.72
C LYS A 253 35.34 3.58 -5.49
N ALA A 254 34.25 4.36 -5.51
CA ALA A 254 34.14 5.52 -6.38
C ALA A 254 34.15 6.84 -5.58
N ASN A 255 35.07 7.75 -5.94
CA ASN A 255 35.21 9.05 -5.28
C ASN A 255 34.38 10.11 -6.01
N TYR A 256 33.15 10.37 -5.54
CA TYR A 256 32.22 11.33 -6.16
C TYR A 256 32.27 12.74 -5.54
N SER A 257 33.14 12.97 -4.55
CA SER A 257 33.25 14.26 -3.84
C SER A 257 33.52 15.46 -4.76
N SER A 258 34.26 15.24 -5.85
CA SER A 258 34.61 16.28 -6.82
C SER A 258 33.42 16.79 -7.65
N PHE A 259 32.37 15.99 -7.82
CA PHE A 259 31.25 16.34 -8.70
C PHE A 259 30.27 17.33 -8.05
N PHE A 260 30.04 17.20 -6.74
CA PHE A 260 29.05 18.02 -6.02
C PHE A 260 29.68 19.14 -5.17
N GLY A 261 31.00 19.14 -4.97
CA GLY A 261 31.67 20.11 -4.10
C GLY A 261 31.28 19.99 -2.63
N ILE A 262 30.73 18.85 -2.22
CA ILE A 262 30.36 18.51 -0.85
C ILE A 262 31.03 17.17 -0.51
N GLU A 263 31.65 17.07 0.65
CA GLU A 263 32.23 15.82 1.17
C GLU A 263 31.14 14.87 1.66
N LEU A 264 30.35 14.33 0.74
CA LEU A 264 29.44 13.22 1.00
C LEU A 264 30.11 11.91 0.58
N GLY A 265 29.89 10.84 1.36
CA GLY A 265 30.19 9.49 0.92
C GLY A 265 29.42 9.14 -0.35
N ALA A 266 29.93 8.21 -1.14
CA ALA A 266 29.28 7.76 -2.37
C ALA A 266 27.82 7.33 -2.11
N PHE A 267 27.62 6.58 -1.03
CA PHE A 267 26.32 6.07 -0.64
C PHE A 267 25.34 7.16 -0.20
N GLU A 268 25.78 8.15 0.60
CA GLU A 268 24.97 9.32 0.93
C GLU A 268 24.64 10.15 -0.32
N THR A 269 25.59 10.30 -1.23
CA THR A 269 25.41 11.01 -2.51
C THR A 269 24.36 10.32 -3.37
N PHE A 270 24.39 8.98 -3.47
CA PHE A 270 23.36 8.20 -4.16
C PHE A 270 21.95 8.56 -3.69
N TRP A 271 21.72 8.45 -2.38
CA TRP A 271 20.41 8.67 -1.80
C TRP A 271 19.98 10.12 -1.87
N ALA A 272 20.91 11.07 -1.76
CA ALA A 272 20.60 12.48 -2.00
C ALA A 272 20.04 12.70 -3.41
N ILE A 273 20.64 12.07 -4.43
CA ILE A 273 20.17 12.17 -5.82
C ILE A 273 18.84 11.44 -6.02
N VAL A 274 18.67 10.24 -5.46
CA VAL A 274 17.39 9.50 -5.48
C VAL A 274 16.28 10.37 -4.89
N ILE A 275 16.49 10.92 -3.69
CA ILE A 275 15.49 11.73 -3.00
C ILE A 275 15.23 13.02 -3.76
N LEU A 276 16.24 13.64 -4.37
CA LEU A 276 16.05 14.81 -5.23
C LEU A 276 15.15 14.49 -6.42
N GLY A 277 15.40 13.37 -7.12
CA GLY A 277 14.53 12.88 -8.19
C GLY A 277 13.09 12.65 -7.70
N THR A 278 12.93 12.05 -6.51
CA THR A 278 11.63 11.86 -5.89
C THR A 278 10.92 13.19 -5.63
N ILE A 279 11.58 14.16 -4.99
CA ILE A 279 10.98 15.48 -4.65
C ILE A 279 10.47 16.20 -5.89
N ILE A 280 11.24 16.19 -6.98
CA ILE A 280 10.90 16.90 -8.22
C ILE A 280 9.61 16.32 -8.85
N PHE A 281 9.47 15.00 -8.85
CA PHE A 281 8.41 14.32 -9.59
C PHE A 281 7.21 13.87 -8.74
N VAL A 282 7.34 13.80 -7.41
CA VAL A 282 6.29 13.21 -6.55
C VAL A 282 4.99 14.01 -6.60
N ILE A 283 5.05 15.35 -6.66
CA ILE A 283 3.84 16.18 -6.75
C ILE A 283 3.12 15.94 -8.10
N PRO A 284 3.78 16.09 -9.27
CA PRO A 284 3.18 15.70 -10.55
C PRO A 284 2.62 14.26 -10.55
N ALA A 285 3.36 13.30 -10.01
CA ALA A 285 2.92 11.91 -9.91
C ALA A 285 1.65 11.75 -9.08
N GLY A 286 1.51 12.49 -7.97
CA GLY A 286 0.29 12.52 -7.17
C GLY A 286 -0.94 13.03 -7.95
N PHE A 287 -0.76 14.03 -8.82
CA PHE A 287 -1.83 14.49 -9.72
C PHE A 287 -2.17 13.45 -10.78
N LEU A 288 -1.16 12.84 -11.41
CA LEU A 288 -1.36 11.80 -12.42
C LEU A 288 -2.05 10.56 -11.83
N SER A 289 -1.75 10.21 -10.59
CA SER A 289 -2.35 9.11 -9.84
C SER A 289 -3.86 9.28 -9.67
N ASP A 290 -4.33 10.52 -9.56
CA ASP A 290 -5.75 10.83 -9.44
C ASP A 290 -6.43 10.97 -10.83
N MET A 291 -5.68 10.97 -11.94
CA MET A 291 -6.18 11.22 -13.30
C MET A 291 -6.15 10.00 -14.23
N ILE A 292 -4.99 9.34 -14.36
CA ILE A 292 -4.74 8.31 -15.38
C ILE A 292 -5.06 6.91 -14.85
N GLY A 293 -4.91 6.71 -13.54
CA GLY A 293 -5.03 5.40 -12.89
C GLY A 293 -3.76 5.05 -12.14
N ARG A 294 -3.88 4.24 -11.07
CA ARG A 294 -2.73 3.87 -10.24
C ARG A 294 -1.93 2.74 -10.87
N LYS A 295 -2.61 1.87 -11.63
CA LYS A 295 -1.97 0.74 -12.30
C LYS A 295 -0.93 1.22 -13.30
N ASP A 296 -1.29 2.16 -14.17
CA ASP A 296 -0.43 2.62 -15.25
C ASP A 296 0.84 3.30 -14.71
N LEU A 297 0.71 4.10 -13.65
CA LEU A 297 1.87 4.69 -12.97
C LEU A 297 2.77 3.65 -12.29
N THR A 298 2.21 2.60 -11.70
CA THR A 298 3.01 1.48 -11.15
C THR A 298 3.79 0.78 -12.26
N ILE A 299 3.18 0.57 -13.43
CA ILE A 299 3.84 0.01 -14.62
C ILE A 299 4.98 0.93 -15.08
N MET A 300 4.71 2.24 -15.21
CA MET A 300 5.74 3.23 -15.56
C MET A 300 6.91 3.24 -14.59
N ALA A 301 6.63 3.17 -13.29
CA ALA A 301 7.68 3.12 -12.27
C ALA A 301 8.53 1.84 -12.37
N THR A 302 7.89 0.70 -12.64
CA THR A 302 8.62 -0.56 -12.82
C THR A 302 9.56 -0.48 -14.02
N TYR A 303 9.10 0.07 -15.14
CA TYR A 303 9.96 0.32 -16.30
C TYR A 303 11.07 1.33 -16.00
N GLY A 304 10.80 2.35 -15.19
CA GLY A 304 11.82 3.29 -14.73
C GLY A 304 12.94 2.60 -13.94
N ILE A 305 12.62 1.65 -13.05
CA ILE A 305 13.64 0.88 -12.33
C ILE A 305 14.46 0.00 -13.28
N VAL A 306 13.82 -0.65 -14.26
CA VAL A 306 14.54 -1.42 -15.30
C VAL A 306 15.48 -0.52 -16.09
N LEU A 307 14.99 0.65 -16.51
CA LEU A 307 15.80 1.63 -17.23
C LEU A 307 17.00 2.06 -16.39
N ALA A 308 16.81 2.31 -15.08
CA ALA A 308 17.92 2.62 -14.19
C ALA A 308 18.93 1.47 -14.11
N SER A 309 18.49 0.21 -14.01
CA SER A 309 19.38 -0.96 -14.04
C SER A 309 20.14 -1.11 -15.37
N LEU A 310 19.51 -0.76 -16.50
CA LEU A 310 20.15 -0.74 -17.81
C LEU A 310 21.18 0.39 -17.93
N ILE A 311 20.90 1.57 -17.38
CA ILE A 311 21.87 2.66 -17.33
C ILE A 311 23.06 2.26 -16.46
N ALA A 312 22.79 1.66 -15.29
CA ALA A 312 23.83 1.20 -14.36
C ALA A 312 24.80 0.21 -15.01
N SER A 313 24.32 -0.64 -15.94
CA SER A 313 25.18 -1.62 -16.61
C SER A 313 26.12 -1.04 -17.67
N LEU A 314 25.87 0.20 -18.11
CA LEU A 314 26.80 0.94 -18.96
C LEU A 314 28.05 1.39 -18.20
N HIS A 315 28.03 1.33 -16.87
CA HIS A 315 29.17 1.63 -16.03
C HIS A 315 30.36 0.72 -16.42
N GLY A 316 31.54 1.31 -16.64
CA GLY A 316 32.74 0.59 -17.08
C GLY A 316 32.75 0.12 -18.55
N LEU A 317 31.65 0.28 -19.31
CA LEU A 317 31.65 0.11 -20.78
C LEU A 317 31.95 1.43 -21.52
N LEU A 318 31.61 2.55 -20.89
CA LEU A 318 31.88 3.89 -21.41
C LEU A 318 33.25 4.39 -20.94
N ASP A 319 33.73 5.48 -21.55
CA ASP A 319 34.93 6.18 -21.10
C ASP A 319 34.79 6.52 -19.60
N PRO A 320 35.82 6.27 -18.76
CA PRO A 320 35.78 6.52 -17.31
C PRO A 320 35.30 7.92 -16.91
N ASN A 321 35.48 8.91 -17.79
CA ASN A 321 34.97 10.27 -17.56
C ASN A 321 33.43 10.35 -17.50
N PHE A 322 32.71 9.34 -18.00
CA PHE A 322 31.25 9.27 -17.94
C PHE A 322 30.71 8.45 -16.77
N ASP A 323 31.55 7.74 -16.01
CA ASP A 323 31.08 6.85 -14.94
C ASP A 323 30.29 7.60 -13.86
N SER A 324 30.73 8.81 -13.49
CA SER A 324 29.98 9.67 -12.56
C SER A 324 28.63 10.10 -13.12
N LEU A 325 28.54 10.37 -14.43
CA LEU A 325 27.28 10.74 -15.06
C LEU A 325 26.31 9.54 -15.08
N VAL A 326 26.79 8.36 -15.44
CA VAL A 326 26.00 7.12 -15.44
C VAL A 326 25.43 6.85 -14.04
N TYR A 327 26.25 7.03 -13.01
CA TYR A 327 25.84 6.89 -11.62
C TYR A 327 24.72 7.87 -11.23
N VAL A 328 24.90 9.16 -11.55
CA VAL A 328 23.90 10.20 -11.27
C VAL A 328 22.59 9.92 -12.01
N LEU A 329 22.66 9.54 -13.28
CA LEU A 329 21.47 9.21 -14.09
C LEU A 329 20.75 7.99 -13.53
N THR A 330 21.48 6.96 -13.09
CA THR A 330 20.91 5.77 -12.46
C THR A 330 20.14 6.14 -11.19
N ALA A 331 20.81 6.82 -10.26
CA ALA A 331 20.24 7.25 -8.98
C ALA A 331 19.00 8.13 -9.20
N PHE A 332 19.10 9.10 -10.11
CA PHE A 332 17.99 10.01 -10.43
C PHE A 332 16.79 9.25 -11.01
N THR A 333 17.03 8.33 -11.94
CA THR A 333 15.96 7.52 -12.56
C THR A 333 15.25 6.63 -11.53
N ILE A 334 15.97 6.09 -10.55
CA ILE A 334 15.37 5.39 -9.40
C ILE A 334 14.49 6.34 -8.59
N GLY A 335 14.96 7.56 -8.30
CA GLY A 335 14.19 8.60 -7.64
C GLY A 335 12.88 8.96 -8.36
N VAL A 336 12.94 9.14 -9.68
CA VAL A 336 11.75 9.37 -10.51
C VAL A 336 10.78 8.19 -10.42
N SER A 337 11.30 6.96 -10.41
CA SER A 337 10.47 5.77 -10.28
C SER A 337 9.75 5.72 -8.92
N PHE A 338 10.43 6.10 -7.84
CA PHE A 338 9.80 6.21 -6.52
C PHE A 338 8.75 7.31 -6.43
N ALA A 339 8.98 8.46 -7.07
CA ALA A 339 7.95 9.49 -7.17
C ALA A 339 6.64 8.94 -7.73
N PHE A 340 6.68 7.96 -8.64
CA PHE A 340 5.51 7.29 -9.17
C PHE A 340 4.96 6.17 -8.28
N LEU A 341 5.81 5.39 -7.60
CA LEU A 341 5.37 4.31 -6.69
C LEU A 341 4.70 4.82 -5.42
N HIS A 342 5.28 5.85 -4.79
CA HIS A 342 4.83 6.35 -3.51
C HIS A 342 3.35 6.75 -3.47
N PRO A 343 2.81 7.56 -4.41
CA PRO A 343 1.39 7.91 -4.42
C PRO A 343 0.49 6.77 -4.90
N THR A 344 1.03 5.68 -5.47
CA THR A 344 0.25 4.56 -6.02
C THR A 344 0.36 3.33 -5.13
N LEU A 345 1.40 2.53 -5.35
CA LEU A 345 1.61 1.19 -4.83
C LEU A 345 1.89 1.19 -3.33
N ASP A 346 2.59 2.20 -2.82
CA ASP A 346 2.95 2.24 -1.39
C ASP A 346 1.80 2.72 -0.51
N SER A 347 0.68 3.12 -1.12
CA SER A 347 -0.26 3.97 -0.42
C SER A 347 -1.71 3.84 -0.91
N SER A 348 -2.14 4.70 -1.82
CA SER A 348 -3.54 4.90 -2.19
C SER A 348 -4.17 3.67 -2.83
N LEU A 349 -3.38 2.83 -3.52
CA LEU A 349 -3.83 1.58 -4.12
C LEU A 349 -4.46 0.62 -3.10
N TRP A 350 -3.76 0.35 -2.00
CA TRP A 350 -4.21 -0.62 -1.00
C TRP A 350 -5.50 -0.17 -0.32
N ILE A 351 -5.62 1.14 -0.10
CA ILE A 351 -6.81 1.75 0.48
C ILE A 351 -7.98 1.71 -0.52
N ASP A 352 -7.71 1.88 -1.81
CA ASP A 352 -8.73 1.77 -2.86
C ASP A 352 -9.22 0.34 -3.09
N LEU A 353 -8.36 -0.65 -2.85
CA LEU A 353 -8.73 -2.07 -2.88
C LEU A 353 -9.49 -2.50 -1.63
N SER A 354 -9.25 -1.84 -0.49
CA SER A 354 -9.82 -2.21 0.80
C SER A 354 -11.31 -1.88 0.90
N SER A 355 -12.05 -2.74 1.62
CA SER A 355 -13.31 -2.31 2.21
C SER A 355 -13.01 -1.41 3.42
N LYS A 356 -13.96 -0.54 3.78
CA LYS A 356 -13.77 0.40 4.89
C LYS A 356 -13.40 -0.27 6.22
N ASP A 357 -13.94 -1.46 6.49
CA ASP A 357 -13.67 -2.24 7.71
C ASP A 357 -12.40 -3.09 7.63
N SER A 358 -11.66 -3.03 6.52
CA SER A 358 -10.43 -3.79 6.31
C SER A 358 -9.21 -2.94 5.96
N ILE A 359 -9.32 -1.62 6.00
CA ILE A 359 -8.23 -0.70 5.61
C ILE A 359 -6.93 -1.05 6.35
N GLY A 360 -7.01 -1.38 7.64
CA GLY A 360 -5.85 -1.76 8.46
C GLY A 360 -5.11 -2.96 7.89
N ARG A 361 -5.81 -4.06 7.60
CA ARG A 361 -5.20 -5.27 7.05
C ARG A 361 -4.68 -5.11 5.62
N TYR A 362 -5.31 -4.28 4.78
CA TYR A 362 -4.75 -3.97 3.46
C TYR A 362 -3.44 -3.16 3.60
N CYS A 363 -3.39 -2.23 4.56
CA CYS A 363 -2.16 -1.51 4.89
C CYS A 363 -1.10 -2.43 5.50
N ASP A 364 -1.47 -3.48 6.23
CA ASP A 364 -0.52 -4.50 6.68
C ASP A 364 0.10 -5.25 5.51
N ILE A 365 -0.73 -5.72 4.57
CA ILE A 365 -0.26 -6.46 3.38
C ILE A 365 0.70 -5.60 2.56
N ASN A 366 0.41 -4.30 2.44
CA ASN A 366 1.29 -3.31 1.83
C ASN A 366 2.66 -3.27 2.53
N VAL A 367 2.69 -2.94 3.82
CA VAL A 367 3.96 -2.82 4.56
C VAL A 367 4.71 -4.15 4.61
N TYR A 368 3.99 -5.27 4.71
CA TYR A 368 4.57 -6.61 4.71
C TYR A 368 5.29 -6.93 3.40
N SER A 369 4.66 -6.65 2.25
CA SER A 369 5.31 -6.87 0.93
C SER A 369 6.51 -5.96 0.73
N LEU A 370 6.43 -4.70 1.17
CA LEU A 370 7.56 -3.75 1.14
C LEU A 370 8.76 -4.27 1.95
N VAL A 371 8.54 -4.56 3.23
CA VAL A 371 9.61 -4.96 4.16
C VAL A 371 10.21 -6.30 3.74
N THR A 372 9.37 -7.27 3.38
CA THR A 372 9.82 -8.60 2.96
C THR A 372 10.60 -8.52 1.65
N GLY A 373 10.11 -7.78 0.66
CA GLY A 373 10.76 -7.61 -0.63
C GLY A 373 12.13 -6.95 -0.46
N LEU A 374 12.17 -5.80 0.23
CA LEU A 374 13.39 -5.05 0.48
C LEU A 374 14.43 -5.89 1.23
N ALA A 375 14.04 -6.56 2.31
CA ALA A 375 14.94 -7.36 3.12
C ALA A 375 15.45 -8.60 2.36
N ALA A 376 14.58 -9.28 1.61
CA ALA A 376 14.97 -10.44 0.79
C ALA A 376 15.94 -10.01 -0.32
N GLY A 377 15.66 -8.90 -1.00
CA GLY A 377 16.51 -8.40 -2.09
C GLY A 377 17.87 -7.98 -1.56
N PHE A 378 17.89 -7.26 -0.44
CA PHE A 378 19.12 -6.89 0.23
C PHE A 378 19.93 -8.12 0.66
N GLY A 379 19.29 -9.09 1.31
CA GLY A 379 19.93 -10.34 1.74
C GLY A 379 20.51 -11.13 0.57
N ILE A 380 19.75 -11.29 -0.52
CA ILE A 380 20.23 -11.95 -1.75
C ILE A 380 21.45 -11.21 -2.30
N SER A 381 21.41 -9.88 -2.35
CA SER A 381 22.54 -9.12 -2.86
C SER A 381 23.77 -9.19 -1.98
N TYR A 382 23.58 -9.13 -0.67
CA TYR A 382 24.67 -9.14 0.29
C TYR A 382 25.35 -10.52 0.33
N PHE A 383 24.57 -11.60 0.44
CA PHE A 383 25.11 -12.95 0.64
C PHE A 383 25.47 -13.68 -0.67
N PHE A 384 24.76 -13.43 -1.78
CA PHE A 384 24.96 -14.18 -3.01
C PHE A 384 25.57 -13.34 -4.12
N LEU A 385 25.03 -12.14 -4.38
CA LEU A 385 25.47 -11.36 -5.54
C LEU A 385 26.83 -10.70 -5.37
N SER A 386 27.31 -10.55 -4.14
CA SER A 386 28.70 -10.13 -3.88
C SER A 386 29.73 -11.02 -4.58
N THR A 387 29.43 -12.31 -4.75
CA THR A 387 30.26 -13.25 -5.51
C THR A 387 30.05 -13.17 -7.02
N LEU A 388 28.93 -12.60 -7.47
CA LEU A 388 28.54 -12.49 -8.87
C LEU A 388 28.69 -11.07 -9.44
N ILE A 389 29.18 -10.10 -8.67
CA ILE A 389 29.36 -8.71 -9.11
C ILE A 389 30.24 -8.60 -10.37
N GLU A 390 31.19 -9.51 -10.53
CA GLU A 390 32.04 -9.60 -11.73
C GLU A 390 31.23 -9.92 -13.00
N TYR A 391 30.01 -10.45 -12.86
CA TYR A 391 29.12 -10.82 -13.95
C TYR A 391 27.95 -9.82 -14.09
N ARG A 392 28.27 -8.55 -14.34
CA ARG A 392 27.28 -7.45 -14.52
C ARG A 392 26.13 -7.79 -15.48
N ASN A 393 26.39 -8.52 -16.56
CA ASN A 393 25.36 -8.94 -17.51
C ASN A 393 24.29 -9.85 -16.89
N ILE A 394 24.68 -10.73 -15.96
CA ILE A 394 23.75 -11.63 -15.26
C ILE A 394 22.82 -10.81 -14.36
N MET A 395 23.37 -9.81 -13.67
CA MET A 395 22.60 -8.89 -12.83
C MET A 395 21.52 -8.16 -13.64
N VAL A 396 21.87 -7.62 -14.80
CA VAL A 396 20.91 -6.94 -15.70
C VAL A 396 19.80 -7.88 -16.15
N LEU A 397 20.14 -9.08 -16.59
CA LEU A 397 19.15 -10.07 -17.03
C LEU A 397 18.21 -10.45 -15.88
N MET A 398 18.72 -10.57 -14.67
CA MET A 398 17.91 -10.82 -13.48
C MET A 398 16.95 -9.66 -13.21
N TYR A 399 17.39 -8.40 -13.29
CA TYR A 399 16.50 -7.23 -13.12
C TYR A 399 15.41 -7.17 -14.18
N ILE A 400 15.74 -7.41 -15.46
CA ILE A 400 14.76 -7.46 -16.54
C ILE A 400 13.74 -8.58 -16.27
N GLY A 401 14.21 -9.77 -15.89
CA GLY A 401 13.34 -10.91 -15.55
C GLY A 401 12.41 -10.59 -14.38
N LEU A 402 12.92 -10.03 -13.30
CA LEU A 402 12.13 -9.63 -12.14
C LEU A 402 11.09 -8.55 -12.49
N ALA A 403 11.43 -7.59 -13.34
CA ALA A 403 10.51 -6.56 -13.75
C ALA A 403 9.38 -7.09 -14.65
N VAL A 404 9.69 -7.99 -15.59
CA VAL A 404 8.66 -8.68 -16.38
C VAL A 404 7.71 -9.43 -15.44
N LEU A 405 8.25 -10.14 -14.44
CA LEU A 405 7.44 -10.84 -13.44
C LEU A 405 6.64 -9.90 -12.54
N ALA A 406 7.16 -8.70 -12.24
CA ALA A 406 6.46 -7.69 -11.46
C ALA A 406 5.31 -7.04 -12.23
N VAL A 407 5.45 -6.81 -13.54
CA VAL A 407 4.41 -6.16 -14.36
C VAL A 407 3.33 -7.15 -14.83
N LEU A 408 3.70 -8.40 -15.13
CA LEU A 408 2.80 -9.38 -15.75
C LEU A 408 1.45 -9.55 -15.00
N PRO A 409 1.41 -9.67 -13.66
CA PRO A 409 0.15 -9.82 -12.93
C PRO A 409 -0.77 -8.60 -13.06
N LEU A 410 -0.20 -7.41 -13.26
CA LEU A 410 -0.97 -6.16 -13.35
C LEU A 410 -1.82 -6.09 -14.62
N PHE A 411 -1.42 -6.77 -15.70
CA PHE A 411 -2.21 -6.85 -16.93
C PHE A 411 -3.53 -7.63 -16.75
N TRP A 412 -3.61 -8.46 -15.72
CA TRP A 412 -4.72 -9.39 -15.52
C TRP A 412 -5.73 -8.87 -14.48
N VAL A 413 -5.52 -7.65 -13.96
CA VAL A 413 -6.37 -7.04 -12.93
C VAL A 413 -6.89 -5.68 -13.38
N SER A 414 -8.09 -5.34 -12.89
CA SER A 414 -8.68 -4.03 -13.11
C SER A 414 -7.85 -2.95 -12.39
N ASP A 415 -7.89 -1.70 -12.87
CA ASP A 415 -7.32 -0.60 -12.11
C ASP A 415 -8.09 -0.47 -10.78
N SER A 416 -7.37 -0.18 -9.70
CA SER A 416 -7.99 0.04 -8.39
C SER A 416 -8.80 1.33 -8.35
N PHE A 417 -8.52 2.29 -9.24
CA PHE A 417 -9.19 3.58 -9.31
C PHE A 417 -10.15 3.67 -10.51
N PRO A 418 -11.42 4.12 -10.32
CA PRO A 418 -12.04 4.42 -9.03
C PRO A 418 -12.26 3.15 -8.18
N PRO A 419 -12.40 3.27 -6.84
CA PRO A 419 -12.73 2.13 -5.97
C PRO A 419 -13.96 1.37 -6.48
N LEU A 420 -13.96 0.05 -6.31
CA LEU A 420 -15.08 -0.77 -6.77
C LEU A 420 -16.33 -0.50 -5.92
N GLU A 421 -17.39 -0.02 -6.55
CA GLU A 421 -18.70 0.21 -5.92
C GLU A 421 -19.75 -0.71 -6.54
N PHE A 422 -20.53 -1.35 -5.68
CA PHE A 422 -21.73 -2.08 -6.05
C PHE A 422 -22.96 -1.21 -5.80
N PHE A 423 -23.99 -1.40 -6.63
CA PHE A 423 -25.25 -0.67 -6.50
C PHE A 423 -26.41 -1.60 -6.17
N LEU A 424 -26.53 -2.70 -6.91
CA LEU A 424 -27.64 -3.65 -6.80
C LEU A 424 -27.14 -5.04 -7.17
N LEU A 425 -27.49 -6.04 -6.37
CA LEU A 425 -27.49 -7.45 -6.74
C LEU A 425 -28.93 -7.90 -6.89
N LEU A 426 -29.24 -8.62 -7.96
CA LEU A 426 -30.59 -9.05 -8.31
C LEU A 426 -30.54 -10.51 -8.76
N VAL A 427 -31.47 -11.35 -8.30
CA VAL A 427 -31.70 -12.68 -8.85
C VAL A 427 -33.07 -12.66 -9.51
N ILE A 428 -33.10 -13.01 -10.79
CA ILE A 428 -34.32 -13.11 -11.60
C ILE A 428 -34.50 -14.55 -12.07
N ASN A 429 -35.73 -14.99 -12.26
CA ASN A 429 -36.01 -16.22 -12.98
C ASN A 429 -36.02 -16.00 -14.51
N ASP A 430 -36.28 -17.07 -15.23
CA ASP A 430 -36.45 -17.13 -16.69
C ASP A 430 -37.60 -16.23 -17.19
N ALA A 431 -38.65 -16.06 -16.39
CA ALA A 431 -39.76 -15.15 -16.68
C ALA A 431 -39.44 -13.67 -16.41
N GLY A 432 -38.23 -13.34 -15.95
CA GLY A 432 -37.82 -11.97 -15.62
C GLY A 432 -38.48 -11.40 -14.37
N ILE A 433 -38.91 -12.27 -13.45
CA ILE A 433 -39.48 -11.89 -12.15
C ILE A 433 -38.34 -11.85 -11.13
N PRO A 434 -38.20 -10.76 -10.36
CA PRO A 434 -37.20 -10.68 -9.30
C PRO A 434 -37.55 -11.61 -8.14
N ILE A 435 -36.64 -12.54 -7.82
CA ILE A 435 -36.75 -13.48 -6.69
C ILE A 435 -36.05 -12.92 -5.45
N PHE A 436 -34.88 -12.31 -5.65
CA PHE A 436 -34.07 -11.74 -4.59
C PHE A 436 -33.43 -10.46 -5.06
N HIS A 437 -33.26 -9.50 -4.15
CA HIS A 437 -32.48 -8.30 -4.41
C HIS A 437 -31.70 -7.88 -3.17
N TYR A 438 -30.57 -7.23 -3.40
CA TYR A 438 -29.76 -6.62 -2.37
C TYR A 438 -29.25 -5.27 -2.86
N SER A 439 -29.74 -4.20 -2.24
CA SER A 439 -29.32 -2.83 -2.53
C SER A 439 -28.07 -2.49 -1.74
N PHE A 440 -26.99 -2.14 -2.45
CA PHE A 440 -25.72 -1.86 -1.80
C PHE A 440 -25.64 -0.46 -1.14
N ARG A 441 -26.68 0.39 -1.27
CA ARG A 441 -26.71 1.76 -0.72
C ARG A 441 -27.81 1.92 0.34
N ARG A 442 -27.43 2.03 1.62
CA ARG A 442 -28.38 2.11 2.78
C ARG A 442 -29.21 3.40 2.88
N LYS A 443 -28.75 4.54 2.35
CA LYS A 443 -29.28 5.88 2.73
C LYS A 443 -30.07 6.65 1.66
N LYS A 444 -29.99 6.24 0.40
CA LYS A 444 -30.96 6.65 -0.61
C LYS A 444 -31.65 5.37 -0.99
N GLU A 445 -32.94 5.25 -0.69
CA GLU A 445 -33.77 4.27 -1.38
C GLU A 445 -33.46 4.45 -2.86
N LEU A 446 -32.82 3.45 -3.45
CA LEU A 446 -32.82 3.33 -4.89
C LEU A 446 -34.32 3.24 -5.21
N LEU A 447 -34.90 4.34 -5.71
CA LEU A 447 -36.26 4.39 -6.26
C LEU A 447 -36.26 3.61 -7.58
N VAL A 448 -35.87 2.35 -7.48
CA VAL A 448 -35.65 1.45 -8.58
C VAL A 448 -36.75 0.43 -8.50
N ASP A 449 -37.64 0.51 -9.48
CA ASP A 449 -38.65 -0.50 -9.71
C ASP A 449 -37.94 -1.79 -10.16
N LEU A 450 -37.79 -2.74 -9.24
CA LEU A 450 -37.08 -3.99 -9.47
C LEU A 450 -37.75 -4.82 -10.59
N PRO A 451 -39.09 -4.97 -10.63
CA PRO A 451 -39.79 -5.52 -11.80
C PRO A 451 -39.41 -4.85 -13.13
N LEU A 452 -39.30 -3.51 -13.16
CA LEU A 452 -38.91 -2.80 -14.38
C LEU A 452 -37.48 -3.17 -14.82
N ILE A 453 -36.53 -3.21 -13.90
CA ILE A 453 -35.16 -3.62 -14.21
C ILE A 453 -35.10 -5.08 -14.69
N ALA A 454 -35.76 -5.99 -13.96
CA ALA A 454 -35.78 -7.40 -14.28
C ALA A 454 -36.41 -7.65 -15.67
N GLY A 455 -37.52 -6.97 -15.97
CA GLY A 455 -38.16 -7.00 -17.28
C GLY A 455 -37.28 -6.43 -18.39
N ALA A 456 -36.57 -5.32 -18.14
CA ALA A 456 -35.66 -4.72 -19.11
C ALA A 456 -34.47 -5.64 -19.43
N LEU A 457 -33.84 -6.25 -18.42
CA LEU A 457 -32.73 -7.19 -18.61
C LEU A 457 -33.17 -8.43 -19.39
N SER A 458 -34.34 -8.97 -19.05
CA SER A 458 -34.90 -10.15 -19.73
C SER A 458 -35.26 -9.83 -21.17
N ALA A 459 -35.90 -8.68 -21.43
CA ALA A 459 -36.23 -8.24 -22.79
C ALA A 459 -34.98 -8.05 -23.66
N VAL A 460 -33.92 -7.47 -23.12
CA VAL A 460 -32.64 -7.33 -23.84
C VAL A 460 -32.02 -8.70 -24.11
N GLY A 461 -32.03 -9.61 -23.13
CA GLY A 461 -31.56 -10.98 -23.30
C GLY A 461 -32.29 -11.73 -24.41
N THR A 462 -33.63 -11.71 -24.39
CA THR A 462 -34.47 -12.34 -25.41
C THR A 462 -34.25 -11.72 -26.79
N PHE A 463 -34.25 -10.39 -26.88
CA PHE A 463 -33.99 -9.68 -28.15
C PHE A 463 -32.63 -10.06 -28.74
N MET A 464 -31.57 -10.10 -27.92
CA MET A 464 -30.25 -10.47 -28.38
C MET A 464 -30.21 -11.94 -28.84
N SER A 465 -30.81 -12.86 -28.09
CA SER A 465 -30.89 -14.28 -28.46
C SER A 465 -31.63 -14.48 -29.79
N GLU A 466 -32.74 -13.77 -30.01
CA GLU A 466 -33.49 -13.82 -31.27
C GLU A 466 -32.72 -13.18 -32.44
N ALA A 467 -32.08 -12.04 -32.20
CA ALA A 467 -31.35 -11.31 -33.23
C ALA A 467 -30.06 -12.01 -33.68
N THR A 468 -29.35 -12.69 -32.78
CA THR A 468 -28.13 -13.44 -33.11
C THR A 468 -28.41 -14.89 -33.52
N GLY A 469 -29.62 -15.41 -33.26
CA GLY A 469 -29.96 -16.81 -33.45
C GLY A 469 -29.27 -17.74 -32.45
N GLU A 470 -28.57 -17.21 -31.45
CA GLU A 470 -27.97 -17.98 -30.38
C GLU A 470 -29.04 -18.28 -29.32
N THR A 471 -29.81 -19.34 -29.54
CA THR A 471 -30.80 -19.82 -28.57
C THR A 471 -30.12 -20.19 -27.25
N GLY A 472 -30.46 -19.47 -26.18
CA GLY A 472 -29.83 -19.65 -24.86
C GLY A 472 -28.57 -18.81 -24.63
N ALA A 473 -28.24 -17.88 -25.55
CA ALA A 473 -27.19 -16.90 -25.30
C ALA A 473 -27.51 -16.02 -24.10
N LYS A 474 -26.52 -15.87 -23.23
CA LYS A 474 -26.61 -15.19 -21.94
C LYS A 474 -26.19 -13.74 -22.10
N LEU A 475 -26.98 -12.82 -21.54
CA LEU A 475 -26.59 -11.41 -21.45
C LEU A 475 -25.51 -11.26 -20.36
N ASN A 476 -24.24 -11.52 -20.68
CA ASN A 476 -23.19 -11.56 -19.66
C ASN A 476 -22.74 -10.18 -19.17
N LEU A 477 -22.69 -9.18 -20.07
CA LEU A 477 -22.19 -7.84 -19.76
C LEU A 477 -22.96 -6.78 -20.54
N VAL A 478 -23.52 -5.81 -19.81
CA VAL A 478 -24.02 -4.55 -20.35
C VAL A 478 -23.16 -3.42 -19.83
N ARG A 479 -22.73 -2.51 -20.71
CA ARG A 479 -21.91 -1.34 -20.35
C ARG A 479 -22.64 -0.05 -20.67
N HIS A 480 -22.73 0.85 -19.69
CA HIS A 480 -23.28 2.18 -19.86
C HIS A 480 -22.35 3.23 -19.20
N GLY A 481 -21.52 3.87 -20.01
CA GLY A 481 -20.48 4.78 -19.53
C GLY A 481 -19.47 4.06 -18.63
N THR A 482 -19.36 4.52 -17.37
CA THR A 482 -18.55 3.88 -16.33
C THR A 482 -19.27 2.70 -15.66
N HIS A 483 -20.59 2.58 -15.80
CA HIS A 483 -21.36 1.56 -15.12
C HIS A 483 -21.41 0.27 -15.93
N VAL A 484 -21.40 -0.86 -15.23
CA VAL A 484 -21.50 -2.19 -15.82
C VAL A 484 -22.58 -2.99 -15.10
N ILE A 485 -23.26 -3.82 -15.88
CA ILE A 485 -24.20 -4.82 -15.39
C ILE A 485 -23.62 -6.16 -15.82
N LEU A 486 -23.26 -6.98 -14.86
CA LEU A 486 -22.74 -8.33 -15.08
C LEU A 486 -23.82 -9.32 -14.68
N SER A 487 -24.08 -10.29 -15.53
CA SER A 487 -25.03 -11.36 -15.21
C SER A 487 -24.38 -12.73 -15.35
N ASP A 488 -24.83 -13.65 -14.52
CA ASP A 488 -24.51 -15.06 -14.59
C ASP A 488 -25.79 -15.87 -14.49
N GLN A 489 -25.90 -16.94 -15.28
CA GLN A 489 -27.12 -17.72 -15.39
C GLN A 489 -26.86 -19.20 -15.11
N SER A 490 -27.75 -19.80 -14.32
CA SER A 490 -27.79 -21.22 -14.02
C SER A 490 -28.40 -22.00 -15.18
N ASP A 491 -27.71 -23.01 -15.68
CA ASP A 491 -28.15 -23.81 -16.83
C ASP A 491 -29.37 -24.71 -16.52
N ASP A 492 -29.59 -25.02 -15.25
CA ASP A 492 -30.53 -26.05 -14.77
C ASP A 492 -31.85 -25.50 -14.21
N MET A 493 -31.82 -24.33 -13.56
CA MET A 493 -32.99 -23.74 -12.88
C MET A 493 -33.51 -22.44 -13.51
N GLY A 494 -32.92 -22.00 -14.62
CA GLY A 494 -33.34 -20.77 -15.31
C GLY A 494 -33.11 -19.49 -14.50
N LEU A 495 -32.28 -19.54 -13.45
CA LEU A 495 -31.99 -18.38 -12.60
C LEU A 495 -30.86 -17.55 -13.18
N THR A 496 -31.01 -16.23 -13.15
CA THR A 496 -29.95 -15.28 -13.50
C THR A 496 -29.66 -14.38 -12.31
N ALA A 497 -28.43 -14.40 -11.82
CA ALA A 497 -27.92 -13.39 -10.89
C ALA A 497 -27.32 -12.24 -11.69
N THR A 498 -27.58 -11.01 -11.27
CA THR A 498 -27.11 -9.79 -11.93
C THR A 498 -26.56 -8.82 -10.90
N ILE A 499 -25.37 -8.28 -11.13
CA ILE A 499 -24.75 -7.26 -10.29
C ILE A 499 -24.47 -5.98 -11.08
N PHE A 500 -24.82 -4.85 -10.47
CA PHE A 500 -24.57 -3.51 -10.98
C PHE A 500 -23.35 -2.94 -10.28
N ALA A 501 -22.33 -2.55 -11.05
CA ALA A 501 -21.08 -2.02 -10.54
C ALA A 501 -20.58 -0.80 -11.32
N ASN A 502 -19.66 -0.03 -10.73
CA ASN A 502 -19.10 1.20 -11.32
C ASN A 502 -17.85 0.98 -12.20
N LYS A 503 -17.42 -0.28 -12.36
CA LYS A 503 -16.36 -0.71 -13.28
C LYS A 503 -16.44 -2.22 -13.52
N ASN A 504 -15.91 -2.67 -14.66
CA ASN A 504 -15.76 -4.09 -14.94
C ASN A 504 -14.55 -4.64 -14.18
N ASP A 505 -14.80 -5.53 -13.22
CA ASP A 505 -13.76 -6.27 -12.51
C ASP A 505 -13.90 -7.76 -12.85
N PRO A 506 -12.86 -8.40 -13.43
CA PRO A 506 -12.90 -9.82 -13.81
C PRO A 506 -13.27 -10.77 -12.66
N GLU A 507 -12.98 -10.39 -11.40
CA GLU A 507 -13.33 -11.20 -10.24
C GLU A 507 -14.85 -11.28 -10.03
N LEU A 508 -15.61 -10.28 -10.50
CA LEU A 508 -17.04 -10.21 -10.22
C LEU A 508 -17.84 -11.32 -10.85
N GLN A 509 -17.46 -11.79 -12.04
CA GLN A 509 -18.14 -12.92 -12.65
C GLN A 509 -18.00 -14.16 -11.74
N ILE A 510 -16.78 -14.42 -11.25
CA ILE A 510 -16.50 -15.57 -10.37
C ILE A 510 -17.26 -15.46 -9.05
N ILE A 511 -17.28 -14.26 -8.46
CA ILE A 511 -17.97 -13.98 -7.19
C ILE A 511 -19.49 -14.12 -7.38
N LEU A 512 -20.03 -13.62 -8.49
CA LEU A 512 -21.45 -13.73 -8.85
C LEU A 512 -21.86 -15.19 -9.08
N SER A 513 -21.07 -15.97 -9.82
CA SER A 513 -21.29 -17.41 -9.98
C SER A 513 -21.27 -18.16 -8.65
N LYS A 514 -20.35 -17.79 -7.75
CA LYS A 514 -20.28 -18.39 -6.41
C LYS A 514 -21.52 -18.06 -5.59
N PHE A 515 -22.01 -16.82 -5.66
CA PHE A 515 -23.26 -16.42 -5.01
C PHE A 515 -24.45 -17.18 -5.58
N LEU A 516 -24.63 -17.19 -6.90
CA LEU A 516 -25.75 -17.87 -7.56
C LEU A 516 -25.76 -19.37 -7.23
N ARG A 517 -24.59 -20.02 -7.24
CA ARG A 517 -24.46 -21.44 -6.85
C ARG A 517 -24.90 -21.68 -5.41
N ARG A 518 -24.43 -20.86 -4.45
CA ARG A 518 -24.82 -20.99 -3.04
C ARG A 518 -26.30 -20.69 -2.82
N PHE A 519 -26.82 -19.66 -3.47
CA PHE A 519 -28.23 -19.31 -3.45
C PHE A 519 -29.09 -20.50 -3.90
N ARG A 520 -28.72 -21.13 -5.02
CA ARG A 520 -29.38 -22.33 -5.54
C ARG A 520 -29.31 -23.50 -4.56
N GLU A 521 -28.12 -23.79 -4.03
CA GLU A 521 -27.92 -24.90 -3.08
C GLU A 521 -28.75 -24.72 -1.81
N ARG A 522 -28.78 -23.49 -1.26
CA ARG A 522 -29.50 -23.15 -0.03
C ARG A 522 -31.01 -23.18 -0.19
N PHE A 523 -31.53 -22.69 -1.32
CA PHE A 523 -32.97 -22.50 -1.54
C PHE A 523 -33.58 -23.43 -2.60
N SER A 524 -32.91 -24.55 -2.91
CA SER A 524 -33.32 -25.46 -3.99
C SER A 524 -34.76 -25.95 -3.86
N LYS A 525 -35.23 -26.22 -2.62
CA LYS A 525 -36.59 -26.68 -2.36
C LYS A 525 -37.61 -25.57 -2.61
N GLU A 526 -37.36 -24.40 -2.04
CA GLU A 526 -38.20 -23.21 -2.15
C GLU A 526 -38.32 -22.76 -3.60
N LEU A 527 -37.23 -22.84 -4.38
CA LEU A 527 -37.21 -22.54 -5.81
C LEU A 527 -38.09 -23.51 -6.61
N SER A 528 -38.05 -24.81 -6.30
CA SER A 528 -38.85 -25.81 -7.02
C SER A 528 -40.36 -25.69 -6.76
N GLU A 529 -40.74 -25.15 -5.61
CA GLU A 529 -42.14 -24.96 -5.18
C GLU A 529 -42.56 -23.47 -5.27
N TRP A 530 -41.76 -22.62 -5.91
CA TRP A 530 -41.93 -21.18 -5.86
C TRP A 530 -43.21 -20.72 -6.57
N LYS A 531 -44.03 -19.94 -5.85
CA LYS A 531 -45.30 -19.38 -6.34
C LYS A 531 -45.34 -17.84 -6.31
N GLY A 532 -44.17 -17.20 -6.33
CA GLY A 532 -44.04 -15.74 -6.30
C GLY A 532 -43.75 -15.12 -4.93
N ASP A 533 -43.66 -15.92 -3.85
CA ASP A 533 -43.29 -15.42 -2.53
C ASP A 533 -41.77 -15.23 -2.41
N ILE A 534 -41.32 -14.02 -2.10
CA ILE A 534 -39.89 -13.69 -1.97
C ILE A 534 -39.36 -13.85 -0.54
N LEU A 535 -40.25 -13.94 0.46
CA LEU A 535 -39.89 -14.03 1.88
C LEU A 535 -38.91 -15.17 2.19
N PRO A 536 -39.00 -16.37 1.57
CA PRO A 536 -38.07 -17.45 1.85
C PRO A 536 -36.61 -17.10 1.53
N PHE A 537 -36.37 -16.16 0.61
CA PHE A 537 -35.04 -15.78 0.14
C PHE A 537 -34.42 -14.59 0.88
N GLU A 538 -35.11 -13.97 1.85
CA GLU A 538 -34.58 -12.82 2.59
C GLU A 538 -33.25 -13.15 3.30
N ASN A 539 -33.08 -14.39 3.76
CA ASN A 539 -31.84 -14.84 4.41
C ASN A 539 -30.63 -14.93 3.45
N ALA A 540 -30.84 -14.84 2.13
CA ALA A 540 -29.75 -14.74 1.15
C ALA A 540 -28.95 -13.44 1.29
N VAL A 541 -29.46 -12.45 2.04
CA VAL A 541 -28.68 -11.26 2.45
C VAL A 541 -27.39 -11.67 3.16
N GLU A 542 -27.43 -12.71 4.00
CA GLU A 542 -26.24 -13.21 4.70
C GLU A 542 -25.19 -13.72 3.70
N ASP A 543 -25.62 -14.44 2.66
CA ASP A 543 -24.74 -14.95 1.60
C ASP A 543 -24.19 -13.80 0.75
N ALA A 544 -25.02 -12.81 0.43
CA ALA A 544 -24.59 -11.63 -0.31
C ALA A 544 -23.54 -10.83 0.48
N GLU A 545 -23.78 -10.61 1.78
CA GLU A 545 -22.85 -9.92 2.68
C GLU A 545 -21.54 -10.70 2.89
N GLU A 546 -21.59 -12.04 3.00
CA GLU A 546 -20.39 -12.87 3.12
C GLU A 546 -19.54 -12.83 1.84
N ILE A 547 -20.19 -12.85 0.67
CA ILE A 547 -19.51 -13.02 -0.63
C ILE A 547 -19.03 -11.69 -1.20
N PHE A 548 -19.86 -10.65 -1.18
CA PHE A 548 -19.55 -9.33 -1.75
C PHE A 548 -19.01 -8.34 -0.70
N GLY A 549 -19.12 -8.68 0.58
CA GLY A 549 -18.84 -7.77 1.69
C GLY A 549 -20.05 -6.88 2.01
N PRO A 550 -20.09 -6.26 3.21
CA PRO A 550 -21.17 -5.38 3.58
C PRO A 550 -21.12 -4.07 2.80
N LEU A 551 -22.29 -3.43 2.77
CA LEU A 551 -22.61 -2.13 2.22
C LEU A 551 -21.48 -1.13 2.43
N ILE A 552 -20.84 -0.67 1.35
CA ILE A 552 -20.06 0.57 1.41
C ILE A 552 -21.07 1.66 1.70
N THR A 553 -21.23 2.02 2.98
CA THR A 553 -21.83 3.30 3.32
C THR A 553 -20.87 4.35 2.81
N ILE A 554 -21.09 4.75 1.56
CA ILE A 554 -20.53 5.97 1.00
C ILE A 554 -20.91 7.02 2.04
N ALA A 555 -19.89 7.55 2.73
CA ALA A 555 -20.04 8.80 3.41
C ALA A 555 -20.52 9.75 2.33
N THR A 556 -21.83 9.99 2.29
CA THR A 556 -22.38 11.23 1.76
C THR A 556 -21.43 12.34 2.16
N ASP A 557 -21.18 13.27 1.25
CA ASP A 557 -20.21 14.38 1.35
C ASP A 557 -20.28 15.27 2.61
N ASP A 558 -21.02 14.86 3.63
CA ASP A 558 -21.22 15.49 4.90
C ASP A 558 -20.57 14.71 6.07
N PRO A 559 -19.28 14.95 6.38
CA PRO A 559 -18.64 14.47 7.60
C PRO A 559 -19.11 15.20 8.87
N MET A 560 -20.30 15.84 8.89
CA MET A 560 -20.83 16.54 10.06
C MET A 560 -22.31 16.22 10.34
N ILE A 561 -22.61 14.97 10.69
CA ILE A 561 -23.84 14.70 11.45
C ILE A 561 -23.55 14.94 12.94
N LYS A 562 -23.85 16.18 13.34
CA LYS A 562 -24.22 16.67 14.67
C LYS A 562 -23.73 15.84 15.87
N THR A 563 -22.78 16.40 16.62
CA THR A 563 -22.68 16.17 18.06
C THR A 563 -24.04 16.47 18.70
N SER A 564 -24.77 15.43 19.07
CA SER A 564 -25.96 15.51 19.89
C SER A 564 -25.57 16.08 21.26
N GLN A 565 -26.17 17.22 21.60
CA GLN A 565 -26.77 17.49 22.91
C GLN A 565 -26.11 16.76 24.09
N GLY A 566 -25.12 17.41 24.69
CA GLY A 566 -24.46 16.99 25.92
C GLY A 566 -24.03 18.17 26.77
N GLU A 567 -24.80 19.27 26.77
CA GLU A 567 -24.65 20.39 27.71
C GLU A 567 -26.05 20.81 28.19
N ARG A 568 -26.66 19.95 29.01
CA ARG A 568 -27.59 20.32 30.09
C ARG A 568 -27.50 19.26 31.19
N ALA A 569 -26.59 19.48 32.12
CA ALA A 569 -26.67 19.08 33.52
C ALA A 569 -25.88 20.09 34.33
#